data_AF-A0A937HZG1-F1
#
_entry.id   AF-A0A937HZG1-F1
#
_cell.length_a   1.000
_cell.length_b   1.000
_cell.length_c   1.000
_cell.angle_alpha   90.00
_cell.angle_beta   90.00
_cell.angle_gamma   90.00
#
_symmetry.space_group_name_H-M   'P 1'
#
loop_
_entity.id
_entity.type
_entity.pdbx_description
1 polymer ?
#
loop_
_entity_poly.entity_id
_entity_poly.type
_entity_poly.pdbx_seq_one_letter_code
_entity_poly.pdbx_strand_id
1 'polypeptide(L)'
;MTDHKEQPLSATTFEPAPATTESADPGSEGGQPRLVVIALAAAAVLLIFVFFILPQLVMPDDVGPSLTDTQNEPSSANATASGSVASDTGNERSPFAEAQESALRRAAQEVLQSLLSLQESLAERGAARWGEPTYGEALGRAAAGDTAYRERDFTAATAEYQLALDQLLELEASLPERSEALHDTLVTAIENGDVLAARARFTELAEMAPSDIRLIALEDRLAALPAVIAALDTAAEREASGDLGAAVEAATDATRADPAHQRAAARLNELRTALTRQQFTDAMTAGYGAMGAKAFDNAEQQFRAAAKLIPGAPEPGAALIELEQARTQNTLLGLREQGTQAEREERWADAVGLYQKALEIDALMLFATEGVARAEPRADLDTRLETMPKERDRLIDARIMRLAQETLAEAEAIPDPGPRLQAQMTAARDTLAYASTPVAVTMISDGLTDITLLRVKRLGTLAEQTLSLRPGVYTAVGIRNGYRDVRIKFEVRPDQANAVEVRCVETI
;
A
#
# COMPACT_ATOMS: atom_id res chain seq x y z
N MET A 1 45.44 38.80 -6.00
CA MET A 1 44.02 39.17 -5.97
C MET A 1 43.48 39.03 -7.37
N THR A 2 42.97 37.85 -7.68
CA THR A 2 42.32 37.51 -8.94
C THR A 2 41.03 36.80 -8.55
N ASP A 3 39.91 37.45 -8.84
CA ASP A 3 38.55 36.95 -8.64
C ASP A 3 38.32 35.68 -9.47
N HIS A 4 37.93 34.59 -8.80
CA HIS A 4 37.25 33.49 -9.45
C HIS A 4 35.85 33.35 -8.84
N LYS A 5 34.86 33.79 -9.62
CA LYS A 5 33.44 33.55 -9.39
C LYS A 5 33.15 32.07 -9.66
N GLU A 6 32.70 31.36 -8.64
CA GLU A 6 32.09 30.04 -8.80
C GLU A 6 30.67 30.21 -9.37
N GLN A 7 30.42 29.56 -10.50
CA GLN A 7 29.10 29.40 -11.10
C GLN A 7 28.47 28.11 -10.53
N PRO A 8 27.24 28.15 -9.98
CA PRO A 8 26.56 26.93 -9.59
C PRO A 8 26.08 26.16 -10.83
N LEU A 9 26.33 24.85 -10.86
CA LEU A 9 25.88 23.92 -11.88
C LEU A 9 24.34 23.79 -11.83
N SER A 10 23.67 24.16 -12.92
CA SER A 10 22.23 23.95 -13.10
C SER A 10 21.90 22.49 -13.39
N ALA A 11 20.84 21.98 -12.78
CA ALA A 11 20.31 20.64 -13.00
C ALA A 11 19.82 20.44 -14.44
N THR A 12 20.25 19.37 -15.09
CA THR A 12 19.79 18.95 -16.40
C THR A 12 18.36 18.40 -16.31
N THR A 13 17.41 19.06 -16.97
CA THR A 13 16.04 18.57 -17.17
C THR A 13 16.05 17.35 -18.08
N PHE A 14 15.42 16.26 -17.64
CA PHE A 14 15.26 15.03 -18.40
C PHE A 14 14.03 15.14 -19.31
N GLU A 15 14.23 15.00 -20.62
CA GLU A 15 13.18 15.05 -21.65
C GLU A 15 12.94 13.62 -22.18
N PRO A 16 11.71 13.07 -22.11
CA PRO A 16 11.45 11.72 -22.60
C PRO A 16 11.34 11.70 -24.14
N ALA A 17 11.99 10.73 -24.76
CA ALA A 17 11.97 10.49 -26.20
C ALA A 17 10.54 10.16 -26.70
N PRO A 18 10.16 10.56 -27.93
CA PRO A 18 8.85 10.25 -28.50
C PRO A 18 8.73 8.76 -28.83
N ALA A 19 7.62 8.15 -28.40
CA ALA A 19 7.27 6.78 -28.76
C ALA A 19 6.88 6.71 -30.25
N THR A 20 7.63 5.92 -30.99
CA THR A 20 7.32 5.52 -32.37
C THR A 20 6.08 4.63 -32.36
N THR A 21 4.95 5.11 -32.87
CA THR A 21 3.76 4.29 -33.17
C THR A 21 4.01 3.45 -34.41
N GLU A 22 4.29 2.17 -34.20
CA GLU A 22 4.25 1.14 -35.24
C GLU A 22 2.80 0.69 -35.44
N SER A 23 2.33 0.81 -36.68
CA SER A 23 0.99 0.42 -37.10
C SER A 23 0.96 -1.09 -37.33
N ALA A 24 0.05 -1.79 -36.65
CA ALA A 24 -0.28 -3.18 -36.92
C ALA A 24 -1.81 -3.35 -37.10
N ASP A 25 -2.13 -4.10 -38.15
CA ASP A 25 -3.40 -4.43 -38.80
C ASP A 25 -4.60 -4.78 -37.88
N PRO A 26 -5.86 -4.44 -38.28
CA PRO A 26 -7.06 -4.92 -37.59
C PRO A 26 -7.62 -6.18 -38.28
N GLY A 27 -7.57 -7.31 -37.58
CA GLY A 27 -8.14 -8.59 -38.02
C GLY A 27 -9.22 -9.11 -37.07
N SER A 28 -10.48 -8.86 -37.44
CA SER A 28 -11.70 -9.66 -37.23
C SER A 28 -12.22 -9.95 -35.80
N GLU A 29 -13.44 -9.51 -35.49
CA GLU A 29 -14.65 -10.36 -35.50
C GLU A 29 -15.92 -9.61 -35.04
N GLY A 30 -17.05 -9.89 -35.71
CA GLY A 30 -18.38 -9.82 -35.10
C GLY A 30 -19.27 -8.60 -35.39
N GLY A 31 -19.74 -8.41 -36.63
CA GLY A 31 -20.76 -7.39 -36.93
C GLY A 31 -21.63 -7.71 -38.15
N GLN A 32 -22.72 -8.45 -37.96
CA GLN A 32 -23.92 -8.42 -38.81
C GLN A 32 -25.05 -7.70 -38.04
N PRO A 33 -26.10 -7.13 -38.68
CA PRO A 33 -26.33 -6.89 -40.11
C PRO A 33 -27.00 -5.51 -40.39
N ARG A 34 -26.33 -4.62 -41.15
CA ARG A 34 -26.99 -3.39 -41.69
C ARG A 34 -28.15 -3.69 -42.66
N LEU A 35 -28.33 -4.94 -43.10
CA LEU A 35 -29.45 -5.38 -43.92
C LEU A 35 -30.77 -5.55 -43.13
N VAL A 36 -30.72 -5.87 -41.83
CA VAL A 36 -31.94 -6.01 -41.00
C VAL A 36 -32.54 -4.65 -40.69
N VAL A 37 -31.72 -3.61 -40.50
CA VAL A 37 -32.20 -2.23 -40.25
C VAL A 37 -32.86 -1.64 -41.50
N ILE A 38 -32.37 -1.97 -42.71
CA ILE A 38 -32.98 -1.52 -43.97
C ILE A 38 -34.29 -2.28 -44.25
N ALA A 39 -34.39 -3.56 -43.87
CA ALA A 39 -35.62 -4.34 -43.97
C ALA A 39 -36.71 -3.86 -42.98
N LEU A 40 -36.33 -3.46 -41.76
CA LEU A 40 -37.26 -2.97 -40.74
C LEU A 40 -37.79 -1.56 -41.06
N ALA A 41 -36.96 -0.70 -41.64
CA ALA A 41 -37.38 0.62 -42.09
C ALA A 41 -38.35 0.56 -43.29
N ALA A 42 -38.16 -0.38 -44.22
CA ALA A 42 -39.08 -0.58 -45.34
C ALA A 42 -40.44 -1.14 -44.88
N ALA A 43 -40.45 -2.02 -43.87
CA ALA A 43 -41.68 -2.57 -43.29
C ALA A 43 -42.52 -1.51 -42.54
N ALA A 44 -41.86 -0.57 -41.85
CA ALA A 44 -42.55 0.52 -41.14
C ALA A 44 -43.23 1.52 -42.10
N VAL A 45 -42.61 1.81 -43.24
CA VAL A 45 -43.21 2.71 -44.27
C VAL A 45 -44.39 2.05 -44.98
N LEU A 46 -44.35 0.73 -45.18
CA LEU A 46 -45.45 -0.02 -45.81
C LEU A 46 -46.66 -0.16 -44.86
N LEU A 47 -46.44 -0.31 -43.55
CA LEU A 47 -47.51 -0.36 -42.53
C LEU A 47 -48.25 0.97 -42.39
N ILE A 48 -47.54 2.11 -42.47
CA ILE A 48 -48.16 3.44 -42.44
C ILE A 48 -48.99 3.69 -43.71
N PHE A 49 -48.54 3.22 -44.88
CA PHE A 49 -49.29 3.33 -46.14
C PHE A 49 -50.61 2.53 -46.12
N VAL A 50 -50.59 1.31 -45.56
CA VAL A 50 -51.77 0.42 -45.53
C VAL A 50 -52.83 0.89 -44.53
N PHE A 51 -52.45 1.39 -43.36
CA PHE A 51 -53.42 1.79 -42.32
C PHE A 51 -53.98 3.21 -42.48
N PHE A 52 -53.21 4.15 -43.04
CA PHE A 52 -53.65 5.55 -43.10
C PHE A 52 -54.11 6.01 -44.49
N ILE A 53 -53.62 5.43 -45.59
CA ILE A 53 -53.93 5.91 -46.95
C ILE A 53 -55.00 5.06 -47.64
N LEU A 54 -55.07 3.76 -47.37
CA LEU A 54 -56.03 2.85 -47.99
C LEU A 54 -57.51 3.06 -47.59
N PRO A 55 -57.88 3.47 -46.36
CA PRO A 55 -59.30 3.61 -46.01
C PRO A 55 -59.98 4.87 -46.60
N GLN A 56 -59.24 5.73 -47.30
CA GLN A 56 -59.80 6.94 -47.93
C GLN A 56 -60.11 6.82 -49.44
N LEU A 57 -59.95 5.63 -50.05
CA LEU A 57 -60.10 5.47 -51.51
C LEU A 57 -61.06 4.36 -51.97
N VAL A 58 -61.98 3.89 -51.14
CA VAL A 58 -62.99 2.90 -51.58
C VAL A 58 -64.40 3.31 -51.14
N MET A 59 -65.15 3.90 -52.08
CA MET A 59 -66.61 3.77 -52.16
C MET A 59 -66.95 2.46 -52.87
N PRO A 60 -68.09 1.84 -52.56
CA PRO A 60 -69.09 1.73 -53.63
C PRO A 60 -70.56 1.92 -53.18
N ASP A 61 -71.33 2.53 -54.09
CA ASP A 61 -72.79 2.57 -54.13
C ASP A 61 -73.42 1.21 -54.56
N ASP A 62 -74.63 1.00 -54.03
CA ASP A 62 -75.83 0.27 -54.50
C ASP A 62 -75.76 -0.82 -55.60
N VAL A 63 -76.50 -1.93 -55.37
CA VAL A 63 -77.71 -2.30 -56.16
C VAL A 63 -78.49 -3.47 -55.52
N GLY A 64 -79.81 -3.29 -55.34
CA GLY A 64 -80.76 -4.37 -55.10
C GLY A 64 -81.06 -5.20 -56.35
N PRO A 65 -82.03 -6.14 -56.27
CA PRO A 65 -83.13 -6.03 -57.22
C PRO A 65 -84.50 -6.33 -56.61
N SER A 66 -85.44 -5.45 -56.91
CA SER A 66 -86.87 -5.76 -56.98
C SER A 66 -87.27 -6.00 -58.44
N LEU A 67 -88.53 -6.41 -58.63
CA LEU A 67 -89.42 -6.40 -59.81
C LEU A 67 -90.12 -7.78 -59.82
N THR A 68 -91.44 -7.94 -59.84
CA THR A 68 -92.58 -7.17 -60.41
C THR A 68 -93.86 -7.82 -59.79
N ASP A 69 -95.07 -7.28 -59.70
CA ASP A 69 -95.84 -6.40 -60.59
C ASP A 69 -97.17 -5.94 -59.91
N THR A 70 -97.64 -4.74 -60.32
CA THR A 70 -99.02 -4.15 -60.37
C THR A 70 -100.04 -4.31 -59.21
N GLN A 71 -100.89 -3.35 -58.79
CA GLN A 71 -101.57 -2.27 -59.51
C GLN A 71 -102.37 -1.31 -58.57
N ASN A 72 -102.52 -0.04 -59.00
CA ASN A 72 -103.64 0.92 -58.82
C ASN A 72 -103.92 1.70 -57.50
N GLU A 73 -103.75 3.02 -57.66
CA GLU A 73 -104.41 4.22 -57.08
C GLU A 73 -105.96 4.23 -57.02
N PRO A 74 -106.64 5.31 -56.54
CA PRO A 74 -106.27 6.37 -55.57
C PRO A 74 -107.42 6.72 -54.57
N SER A 75 -107.18 7.60 -53.57
CA SER A 75 -108.02 8.79 -53.25
C SER A 75 -107.82 9.38 -51.84
N SER A 76 -107.43 10.65 -51.84
CA SER A 76 -107.91 11.82 -51.08
C SER A 76 -108.58 11.72 -49.70
N ALA A 77 -107.95 12.42 -48.75
CA ALA A 77 -108.41 13.59 -47.96
C ALA A 77 -109.87 13.73 -47.43
N ASN A 78 -109.89 14.17 -46.16
CA ASN A 78 -110.92 14.88 -45.36
C ASN A 78 -112.18 14.14 -44.89
N ALA A 79 -112.41 14.15 -43.56
CA ALA A 79 -113.64 14.67 -42.98
C ALA A 79 -113.54 14.89 -41.46
N THR A 80 -113.94 16.09 -41.05
CA THR A 80 -114.43 16.47 -39.74
C THR A 80 -115.49 15.48 -39.23
N ALA A 81 -115.40 15.02 -37.98
CA ALA A 81 -116.31 15.40 -36.88
C ALA A 81 -116.31 14.39 -35.72
N SER A 82 -116.04 14.97 -34.54
CA SER A 82 -116.74 14.76 -33.26
C SER A 82 -116.72 13.42 -32.54
N GLY A 83 -116.39 13.52 -31.25
CA GLY A 83 -116.70 12.55 -30.19
C GLY A 83 -115.43 12.13 -29.46
N SER A 84 -115.10 12.70 -28.29
CA SER A 84 -115.59 12.21 -26.98
C SER A 84 -115.14 10.75 -26.79
N VAL A 85 -114.32 10.34 -25.85
CA VAL A 85 -114.24 10.63 -24.41
C VAL A 85 -112.84 10.20 -23.94
N ALA A 86 -112.38 10.79 -22.84
CA ALA A 86 -111.26 10.35 -22.03
C ALA A 86 -111.17 8.82 -21.79
N SER A 87 -109.94 8.31 -21.74
CA SER A 87 -109.46 7.19 -20.92
C SER A 87 -107.92 7.30 -20.96
N ASP A 88 -107.28 8.00 -20.03
CA ASP A 88 -106.64 7.37 -18.86
C ASP A 88 -106.61 5.83 -18.95
N THR A 89 -105.48 5.31 -19.42
CA THR A 89 -105.03 3.96 -19.06
C THR A 89 -103.55 4.07 -18.74
N GLY A 90 -103.24 3.93 -17.45
CA GLY A 90 -101.90 3.76 -16.93
C GLY A 90 -101.14 2.71 -17.74
N ASN A 91 -100.00 3.13 -18.26
CA ASN A 91 -99.04 2.27 -18.92
C ASN A 91 -98.29 1.47 -17.85
N GLU A 92 -98.96 0.48 -17.25
CA GLU A 92 -98.30 -0.55 -16.44
C GLU A 92 -97.46 -1.40 -17.39
N ARG A 93 -96.13 -1.36 -17.22
CA ARG A 93 -95.20 -2.21 -17.99
C ARG A 93 -95.50 -3.67 -17.67
N SER A 94 -95.29 -4.57 -18.64
CA SER A 94 -95.45 -6.01 -18.41
C SER A 94 -94.47 -6.49 -17.33
N PRO A 95 -94.90 -7.38 -16.39
CA PRO A 95 -94.02 -7.94 -15.37
C PRO A 95 -92.71 -8.55 -15.88
N PHE A 96 -92.68 -9.06 -17.13
CA PHE A 96 -91.47 -9.57 -17.78
C PHE A 96 -90.47 -8.47 -18.16
N ALA A 97 -90.95 -7.35 -18.70
CA ALA A 97 -90.10 -6.21 -19.07
C ALA A 97 -89.52 -5.52 -17.82
N GLU A 98 -90.31 -5.45 -16.74
CA GLU A 98 -89.84 -4.94 -15.44
C GLU A 98 -88.78 -5.86 -14.82
N ALA A 99 -88.94 -7.18 -14.92
CA ALA A 99 -87.94 -8.14 -14.47
C ALA A 99 -86.62 -8.00 -15.26
N GLN A 100 -86.69 -7.79 -16.58
CA GLN A 100 -85.52 -7.57 -17.44
C GLN A 100 -84.81 -6.24 -17.12
N GLU A 101 -85.56 -5.15 -16.97
CA GLU A 101 -85.02 -3.85 -16.55
C GLU A 101 -84.39 -3.93 -15.15
N SER A 102 -84.99 -4.68 -14.22
CA SER A 102 -84.41 -4.93 -12.89
C SER A 102 -83.10 -5.72 -12.95
N ALA A 103 -82.96 -6.64 -13.91
CA ALA A 103 -81.72 -7.39 -14.12
C ALA A 103 -80.62 -6.48 -14.70
N LEU A 104 -80.94 -5.67 -15.71
CA LEU A 104 -80.02 -4.68 -16.29
C LEU A 104 -79.57 -3.64 -15.26
N ARG A 105 -80.49 -3.18 -14.40
CA ARG A 105 -80.15 -2.28 -13.30
C ARG A 105 -79.17 -2.90 -12.32
N ARG A 106 -79.39 -4.17 -11.94
CA ARG A 106 -78.48 -4.90 -11.05
C ARG A 106 -77.10 -5.07 -11.67
N ALA A 107 -77.03 -5.40 -12.96
CA ALA A 107 -75.76 -5.50 -13.69
C ALA A 107 -75.00 -4.16 -13.68
N ALA A 108 -75.68 -3.04 -13.98
CA ALA A 108 -75.07 -1.71 -13.90
C ALA A 108 -74.56 -1.38 -12.48
N GLN A 109 -75.32 -1.74 -11.45
CA GLN A 109 -74.94 -1.52 -10.04
C GLN A 109 -73.73 -2.36 -9.61
N GLU A 110 -73.60 -3.59 -10.12
CA GLU A 110 -72.47 -4.47 -9.82
C GLU A 110 -71.14 -3.94 -10.40
N VAL A 111 -71.17 -3.47 -11.65
CA VAL A 111 -70.01 -2.81 -12.27
C VAL A 111 -69.69 -1.50 -11.55
N LEU A 112 -70.71 -0.68 -11.24
CA LEU A 112 -70.53 0.56 -10.49
C LEU A 112 -69.93 0.32 -9.10
N GLN A 113 -70.35 -0.72 -8.38
CA GLN A 113 -69.78 -1.06 -7.08
C GLN A 113 -68.29 -1.41 -7.19
N SER A 114 -67.93 -2.22 -8.18
CA SER A 114 -66.53 -2.59 -8.46
C SER A 114 -65.71 -1.35 -8.82
N LEU A 115 -66.25 -0.50 -9.71
CA LEU A 115 -65.65 0.77 -10.12
C LEU A 115 -65.39 1.70 -8.93
N LEU A 116 -66.39 1.91 -8.05
CA LEU A 116 -66.25 2.76 -6.87
C LEU A 116 -65.19 2.23 -5.90
N SER A 117 -65.17 0.91 -5.67
CA SER A 117 -64.18 0.30 -4.79
C SER A 117 -62.74 0.46 -5.31
N LEU A 118 -62.54 0.29 -6.63
CA LEU A 118 -61.24 0.47 -7.27
C LEU A 118 -60.84 1.95 -7.30
N GLN A 119 -61.79 2.83 -7.58
CA GLN A 119 -61.60 4.28 -7.58
C GLN A 119 -61.20 4.79 -6.20
N GLU A 120 -61.82 4.29 -5.12
CA GLU A 120 -61.45 4.63 -3.74
C GLU A 120 -60.03 4.14 -3.42
N SER A 121 -59.71 2.88 -3.73
CA SER A 121 -58.36 2.31 -3.55
C SER A 121 -57.28 3.10 -4.29
N LEU A 122 -57.52 3.46 -5.55
CA LEU A 122 -56.60 4.25 -6.36
C LEU A 122 -56.49 5.70 -5.87
N ALA A 123 -57.59 6.30 -5.40
CA ALA A 123 -57.59 7.64 -4.83
C ALA A 123 -56.77 7.70 -3.54
N GLU A 124 -56.90 6.71 -2.65
CA GLU A 124 -56.07 6.58 -1.45
C GLU A 124 -54.58 6.43 -1.77
N ARG A 125 -54.27 5.82 -2.93
CA ARG A 125 -52.90 5.71 -3.47
C ARG A 125 -52.46 6.93 -4.29
N GLY A 126 -53.23 8.01 -4.29
CA GLY A 126 -52.87 9.27 -4.92
C GLY A 126 -53.02 9.32 -6.45
N ALA A 127 -53.88 8.48 -7.04
CA ALA A 127 -54.07 8.38 -8.51
C ALA A 127 -54.43 9.71 -9.19
N ALA A 128 -55.04 10.64 -8.46
CA ALA A 128 -55.29 12.00 -8.96
C ALA A 128 -54.01 12.79 -9.33
N ARG A 129 -52.83 12.38 -8.86
CA ARG A 129 -51.54 13.03 -9.17
C ARG A 129 -50.73 12.28 -10.22
N TRP A 130 -50.69 10.95 -10.15
CA TRP A 130 -49.83 10.14 -11.02
C TRP A 130 -50.58 9.43 -12.16
N GLY A 131 -51.90 9.29 -12.06
CA GLY A 131 -52.75 8.54 -12.98
C GLY A 131 -53.38 9.39 -14.10
N GLU A 132 -53.15 10.69 -14.13
CA GLU A 132 -53.66 11.58 -15.19
C GLU A 132 -52.93 11.36 -16.52
N PRO A 133 -53.62 11.48 -17.68
CA PRO A 133 -55.03 11.87 -17.84
C PRO A 133 -56.04 10.72 -17.65
N THR A 134 -55.57 9.47 -17.64
CA THR A 134 -56.42 8.26 -17.65
C THR A 134 -57.38 8.20 -16.46
N TYR A 135 -56.94 8.67 -15.28
CA TYR A 135 -57.76 8.71 -14.07
C TYR A 135 -58.93 9.69 -14.24
N GLY A 136 -58.67 10.92 -14.71
CA GLY A 136 -59.71 11.90 -15.01
C GLY A 136 -60.67 11.45 -16.12
N GLU A 137 -60.15 10.78 -17.16
CA GLU A 137 -60.97 10.20 -18.23
C GLU A 137 -61.93 9.12 -17.72
N ALA A 138 -61.45 8.21 -16.85
CA ALA A 138 -62.27 7.18 -16.23
C ALA A 138 -63.38 7.77 -15.35
N LEU A 139 -63.09 8.85 -14.60
CA LEU A 139 -64.12 9.57 -13.84
C LEU A 139 -65.15 10.26 -14.76
N GLY A 140 -64.70 10.78 -15.91
CA GLY A 140 -65.60 11.31 -16.95
C GLY A 140 -66.55 10.23 -17.51
N ARG A 141 -66.04 9.02 -17.77
CA ARG A 141 -66.83 7.85 -18.18
C ARG A 141 -67.84 7.44 -17.11
N ALA A 142 -67.43 7.41 -15.85
CA ALA A 142 -68.33 7.15 -14.72
C ALA A 142 -69.49 8.16 -14.68
N ALA A 143 -69.22 9.46 -14.86
CA ALA A 143 -70.24 10.51 -14.89
C ALA A 143 -71.20 10.41 -16.09
N ALA A 144 -70.71 9.93 -17.24
CA ALA A 144 -71.56 9.59 -18.39
C ALA A 144 -72.47 8.41 -18.08
N GLY A 145 -71.95 7.36 -17.42
CA GLY A 145 -72.72 6.23 -16.91
C GLY A 145 -73.82 6.65 -15.94
N ASP A 146 -73.53 7.57 -15.00
CA ASP A 146 -74.51 8.13 -14.07
C ASP A 146 -75.66 8.85 -14.79
N THR A 147 -75.34 9.51 -15.91
CA THR A 147 -76.34 10.20 -16.74
C THR A 147 -77.28 9.21 -17.40
N ALA A 148 -76.73 8.18 -18.07
CA ALA A 148 -77.52 7.11 -18.66
C ALA A 148 -78.36 6.35 -17.60
N TYR A 149 -77.81 6.14 -16.40
CA TYR A 149 -78.52 5.49 -15.30
C TYR A 149 -79.75 6.28 -14.84
N ARG A 150 -79.64 7.62 -14.73
CA ARG A 150 -80.77 8.50 -14.39
C ARG A 150 -81.87 8.48 -15.44
N GLU A 151 -81.50 8.33 -16.71
CA GLU A 151 -82.41 8.21 -17.86
C GLU A 151 -83.04 6.81 -17.99
N ARG A 152 -82.65 5.86 -17.11
CA ARG A 152 -83.03 4.44 -17.12
C ARG A 152 -82.49 3.66 -18.33
N ASP A 153 -81.48 4.17 -19.04
CA ASP A 153 -80.72 3.39 -20.01
C ASP A 153 -79.62 2.59 -19.30
N PHE A 154 -80.03 1.48 -18.70
CA PHE A 154 -79.13 0.62 -17.93
C PHE A 154 -78.08 -0.09 -18.79
N THR A 155 -78.32 -0.24 -20.10
CA THR A 155 -77.35 -0.86 -21.02
C THR A 155 -76.21 0.11 -21.31
N ALA A 156 -76.53 1.36 -21.66
CA ALA A 156 -75.53 2.41 -21.86
C ALA A 156 -74.77 2.72 -20.56
N ALA A 157 -75.49 2.77 -19.42
CA ALA A 157 -74.85 2.95 -18.11
C ALA A 157 -73.83 1.85 -17.80
N THR A 158 -74.20 0.58 -18.02
CA THR A 158 -73.28 -0.56 -17.81
C THR A 158 -72.04 -0.44 -18.72
N ALA A 159 -72.21 -0.05 -19.98
CA ALA A 159 -71.10 0.09 -20.92
C ALA A 159 -70.12 1.20 -20.51
N GLU A 160 -70.62 2.39 -20.13
CA GLU A 160 -69.77 3.49 -19.68
C GLU A 160 -69.08 3.18 -18.33
N TYR A 161 -69.77 2.51 -17.38
CA TYR A 161 -69.13 2.05 -16.14
C TYR A 161 -68.06 0.98 -16.41
N GLN A 162 -68.29 0.07 -17.35
CA GLN A 162 -67.29 -0.95 -17.70
C GLN A 162 -66.05 -0.33 -18.33
N LEU A 163 -66.22 0.64 -19.23
CA LEU A 163 -65.08 1.38 -19.81
C LEU A 163 -64.29 2.12 -18.74
N ALA A 164 -64.97 2.77 -17.78
CA ALA A 164 -64.31 3.41 -16.64
C ALA A 164 -63.54 2.39 -15.79
N LEU A 165 -64.13 1.23 -15.52
CA LEU A 165 -63.51 0.17 -14.72
C LEU A 165 -62.27 -0.40 -15.40
N ASP A 166 -62.34 -0.66 -16.71
CA ASP A 166 -61.21 -1.18 -17.49
C ASP A 166 -60.04 -0.18 -17.51
N GLN A 167 -60.32 1.13 -17.64
CA GLN A 167 -59.30 2.18 -17.56
C GLN A 167 -58.65 2.26 -16.16
N LEU A 168 -59.42 2.12 -15.08
CA LEU A 168 -58.86 2.08 -13.73
C LEU A 168 -58.06 0.81 -13.46
N LEU A 169 -58.46 -0.34 -14.00
CA LEU A 169 -57.71 -1.59 -13.89
C LEU A 169 -56.35 -1.51 -14.60
N GLU A 170 -56.30 -0.86 -15.77
CA GLU A 170 -55.04 -0.59 -16.47
C GLU A 170 -54.12 0.33 -15.65
N LEU A 171 -54.67 1.36 -15.01
CA LEU A 171 -53.92 2.21 -14.08
C LEU A 171 -53.39 1.44 -12.87
N GLU A 172 -54.21 0.58 -12.26
CA GLU A 172 -53.79 -0.29 -11.16
C GLU A 172 -52.64 -1.22 -11.61
N ALA A 173 -52.73 -1.79 -12.81
CA ALA A 173 -51.69 -2.66 -13.36
C ALA A 173 -50.35 -1.92 -13.57
N SER A 174 -50.36 -0.59 -13.75
CA SER A 174 -49.15 0.22 -13.90
C SER A 174 -48.46 0.60 -12.57
N LEU A 175 -49.11 0.36 -11.43
CA LEU A 175 -48.58 0.73 -10.10
C LEU A 175 -47.17 0.17 -9.81
N PRO A 176 -46.85 -1.11 -10.08
CA PRO A 176 -45.53 -1.65 -9.76
C PRO A 176 -44.40 -0.89 -10.47
N GLU A 177 -44.51 -0.67 -11.78
CA GLU A 177 -43.50 0.05 -12.57
C GLU A 177 -43.33 1.50 -12.08
N ARG A 178 -44.44 2.18 -11.78
CA ARG A 178 -44.41 3.56 -11.25
C ARG A 178 -43.75 3.63 -9.88
N SER A 179 -44.04 2.67 -9.01
CA SER A 179 -43.46 2.59 -7.67
C SER A 179 -41.94 2.32 -7.73
N GLU A 180 -41.48 1.46 -8.65
CA GLU A 180 -40.05 1.23 -8.89
C GLU A 180 -39.35 2.47 -9.42
N ALA A 181 -39.92 3.14 -10.42
CA ALA A 181 -39.36 4.38 -10.95
C ALA A 181 -39.24 5.47 -9.86
N LEU A 182 -40.26 5.57 -8.99
CA LEU A 182 -40.26 6.51 -7.89
C LEU A 182 -39.21 6.15 -6.83
N HIS A 183 -39.09 4.87 -6.48
CA HIS A 183 -38.02 4.35 -5.62
C HIS A 183 -36.63 4.73 -6.16
N ASP A 184 -36.37 4.55 -7.46
CA ASP A 184 -35.06 4.86 -8.05
C ASP A 184 -34.74 6.36 -8.02
N THR A 185 -35.74 7.22 -8.28
CA THR A 185 -35.56 8.67 -8.15
C THR A 185 -35.32 9.09 -6.70
N LEU A 186 -35.97 8.43 -5.74
CA LEU A 186 -35.75 8.65 -4.32
C LEU A 186 -34.32 8.25 -3.91
N VAL A 187 -33.87 7.06 -4.28
CA VAL A 187 -32.50 6.61 -4.01
C VAL A 187 -31.49 7.57 -4.63
N THR A 188 -31.74 8.03 -5.86
CA THR A 188 -30.88 9.02 -6.52
C THR A 188 -30.83 10.34 -5.75
N ALA A 189 -31.96 10.82 -5.22
CA ALA A 189 -32.00 12.04 -4.42
C ALA A 189 -31.24 11.87 -3.08
N ILE A 190 -31.36 10.70 -2.44
CA ILE A 190 -30.56 10.35 -1.25
C ILE A 190 -29.08 10.38 -1.59
N GLU A 191 -28.64 9.67 -2.63
CA GLU A 191 -27.23 9.64 -3.03
C GLU A 191 -26.70 11.05 -3.36
N ASN A 192 -27.56 11.92 -3.90
CA ASN A 192 -27.19 13.29 -4.23
C ASN A 192 -27.15 14.25 -3.04
N GLY A 193 -27.60 13.83 -1.85
CA GLY A 193 -27.73 14.73 -0.71
C GLY A 193 -28.88 15.71 -0.82
N ASP A 194 -29.83 15.50 -1.75
CA ASP A 194 -30.99 16.39 -1.91
C ASP A 194 -32.10 15.98 -0.94
N VAL A 195 -32.03 16.52 0.27
CA VAL A 195 -32.98 16.23 1.37
C VAL A 195 -34.42 16.57 0.98
N LEU A 196 -34.64 17.67 0.25
CA LEU A 196 -35.98 18.11 -0.11
C LEU A 196 -36.59 17.22 -1.19
N ALA A 197 -35.83 16.93 -2.25
CA ALA A 197 -36.29 16.00 -3.28
C ALA A 197 -36.51 14.60 -2.71
N ALA A 198 -35.58 14.09 -1.89
CA ALA A 198 -35.73 12.79 -1.26
C ALA A 198 -36.99 12.71 -0.38
N ARG A 199 -37.26 13.73 0.45
CA ARG A 199 -38.47 13.75 1.28
C ARG A 199 -39.76 13.79 0.46
N ALA A 200 -39.77 14.56 -0.62
CA ALA A 200 -40.92 14.64 -1.53
C ALA A 200 -41.20 13.27 -2.18
N ARG A 201 -40.17 12.64 -2.75
CA ARG A 201 -40.29 11.32 -3.39
C ARG A 201 -40.66 10.20 -2.42
N PHE A 202 -40.15 10.24 -1.20
CA PHE A 202 -40.55 9.31 -0.14
C PHE A 202 -42.05 9.44 0.19
N THR A 203 -42.55 10.67 0.31
CA THR A 203 -43.97 10.92 0.61
C THR A 203 -44.86 10.42 -0.54
N GLU A 204 -44.47 10.68 -1.79
CA GLU A 204 -45.17 10.15 -2.98
C GLU A 204 -45.17 8.60 -2.98
N LEU A 205 -44.06 7.96 -2.63
CA LEU A 205 -43.93 6.50 -2.63
C LEU A 205 -44.75 5.86 -1.51
N ALA A 206 -44.72 6.46 -0.31
CA ALA A 206 -45.49 6.00 0.84
C ALA A 206 -47.00 6.09 0.61
N GLU A 207 -47.46 7.08 -0.16
CA GLU A 207 -48.86 7.19 -0.56
C GLU A 207 -49.20 6.18 -1.68
N MET A 208 -48.37 6.06 -2.71
CA MET A 208 -48.63 5.17 -3.85
C MET A 208 -48.58 3.68 -3.48
N ALA A 209 -47.63 3.28 -2.65
CA ALA A 209 -47.33 1.90 -2.30
C ALA A 209 -47.10 1.74 -0.79
N PRO A 210 -48.13 1.95 0.06
CA PRO A 210 -48.01 1.94 1.53
C PRO A 210 -47.57 0.59 2.11
N SER A 211 -47.71 -0.50 1.35
CA SER A 211 -47.26 -1.85 1.71
C SER A 211 -45.86 -2.21 1.21
N ASP A 212 -45.13 -1.27 0.57
CA ASP A 212 -43.76 -1.51 0.14
C ASP A 212 -42.83 -1.61 1.36
N ILE A 213 -42.26 -2.79 1.58
CA ILE A 213 -41.38 -3.08 2.71
C ILE A 213 -40.10 -2.22 2.71
N ARG A 214 -39.70 -1.67 1.56
CA ARG A 214 -38.49 -0.84 1.41
C ARG A 214 -38.63 0.51 2.08
N LEU A 215 -39.86 0.99 2.30
CA LEU A 215 -40.12 2.28 2.96
C LEU A 215 -39.45 2.38 4.32
N ILE A 216 -39.35 1.28 5.07
CA ILE A 216 -38.68 1.26 6.39
C ILE A 216 -37.20 1.63 6.24
N ALA A 217 -36.48 0.96 5.34
CA ALA A 217 -35.06 1.24 5.10
C ALA A 217 -34.85 2.63 4.49
N LEU A 218 -35.74 3.07 3.60
CA LEU A 218 -35.66 4.40 3.00
C LEU A 218 -35.91 5.52 4.02
N GLU A 219 -36.80 5.29 4.99
CA GLU A 219 -37.05 6.24 6.09
C GLU A 219 -35.81 6.41 6.96
N ASP A 220 -35.16 5.30 7.35
CA ASP A 220 -33.90 5.31 8.09
C ASP A 220 -32.80 6.08 7.33
N ARG A 221 -32.67 5.82 6.01
CA ARG A 221 -31.71 6.53 5.15
C ARG A 221 -32.01 8.03 5.06
N LEU A 222 -33.28 8.43 4.94
CA LEU A 222 -33.68 9.84 4.95
C LEU A 222 -33.39 10.53 6.29
N ALA A 223 -33.59 9.82 7.40
CA ALA A 223 -33.27 10.33 8.73
C ALA A 223 -31.77 10.52 8.92
N ALA A 224 -30.94 9.64 8.35
CA ALA A 224 -29.48 9.72 8.41
C ALA A 224 -28.87 10.73 7.43
N LEU A 225 -29.57 11.07 6.33
CA LEU A 225 -29.03 11.88 5.24
C LEU A 225 -28.40 13.21 5.67
N PRO A 226 -28.98 14.01 6.59
CA PRO A 226 -28.32 15.24 7.06
C PRO A 226 -26.97 15.00 7.72
N ALA A 227 -26.82 13.88 8.47
CA ALA A 227 -25.56 13.51 9.10
C ALA A 227 -24.52 13.07 8.06
N VAL A 228 -24.95 12.34 7.02
CA VAL A 228 -24.09 11.96 5.89
C VAL A 228 -23.53 13.19 5.19
N ILE A 229 -24.39 14.16 4.86
CA ILE A 229 -23.99 15.40 4.18
C ILE A 229 -22.97 16.17 5.03
N ALA A 230 -23.27 16.43 6.30
CA ALA A 230 -22.38 17.16 7.19
C ALA A 230 -21.01 16.47 7.36
N ALA A 231 -20.99 15.13 7.41
CA ALA A 231 -19.77 14.36 7.51
C ALA A 231 -18.95 14.40 6.20
N LEU A 232 -19.59 14.37 5.03
CA LEU A 232 -18.91 14.52 3.73
C LEU A 232 -18.36 15.93 3.52
N ASP A 233 -19.10 16.96 3.94
CA ASP A 233 -18.62 18.35 3.91
C ASP A 233 -17.39 18.52 4.83
N THR A 234 -17.45 17.97 6.04
CA THR A 234 -16.30 17.94 6.96
C THR A 234 -15.11 17.21 6.33
N ALA A 235 -15.34 16.07 5.66
CA ALA A 235 -14.27 15.34 4.97
C ALA A 235 -13.61 16.18 3.88
N ALA A 236 -14.41 16.92 3.09
CA ALA A 236 -13.91 17.82 2.05
C ALA A 236 -13.10 19.00 2.62
N GLU A 237 -13.55 19.61 3.72
CA GLU A 237 -12.80 20.67 4.41
C GLU A 237 -11.45 20.17 4.94
N ARG A 238 -11.43 18.98 5.55
CA ARG A 238 -10.20 18.37 6.09
C ARG A 238 -9.21 18.04 4.97
N GLU A 239 -9.70 17.46 3.88
CA GLU A 239 -8.87 17.20 2.70
C GLU A 239 -8.30 18.51 2.13
N ALA A 240 -9.12 19.57 1.99
CA ALA A 240 -8.65 20.86 1.50
C ALA A 240 -7.58 21.50 2.41
N SER A 241 -7.59 21.19 3.71
CA SER A 241 -6.56 21.60 4.66
C SER A 241 -5.30 20.71 4.67
N GLY A 242 -5.30 19.62 3.90
CA GLY A 242 -4.22 18.63 3.84
C GLY A 242 -4.26 17.56 4.93
N ASP A 243 -5.26 17.58 5.81
CA ASP A 243 -5.45 16.59 6.87
C ASP A 243 -6.24 15.39 6.34
N LEU A 244 -5.59 14.55 5.53
CA LEU A 244 -6.21 13.35 4.96
C LEU A 244 -6.61 12.32 6.02
N GLY A 245 -5.95 12.31 7.18
CA GLY A 245 -6.32 11.44 8.31
C GLY A 245 -7.71 11.79 8.84
N ALA A 246 -7.92 13.06 9.20
CA ALA A 246 -9.22 13.55 9.64
C ALA A 246 -10.30 13.47 8.54
N ALA A 247 -9.91 13.63 7.26
CA ALA A 247 -10.83 13.46 6.14
C ALA A 247 -11.36 12.02 6.03
N VAL A 248 -10.48 11.03 6.20
CA VAL A 248 -10.86 9.60 6.22
C VAL A 248 -11.78 9.29 7.40
N GLU A 249 -11.51 9.87 8.58
CA GLU A 249 -12.39 9.71 9.75
C GLU A 249 -13.80 10.26 9.48
N ALA A 250 -13.89 11.49 8.98
CA ALA A 250 -15.18 12.11 8.65
C ALA A 250 -15.94 11.34 7.55
N ALA A 251 -15.27 10.89 6.49
CA ALA A 251 -15.90 10.05 5.47
C ALA A 251 -16.32 8.67 6.02
N THR A 252 -15.60 8.14 7.02
CA THR A 252 -16.01 6.91 7.71
C THR A 252 -17.29 7.15 8.52
N ASP A 253 -17.42 8.30 9.17
CA ASP A 253 -18.65 8.68 9.88
C ASP A 253 -19.85 8.78 8.93
N ALA A 254 -19.66 9.33 7.72
CA ALA A 254 -20.68 9.34 6.68
C ALA A 254 -21.16 7.93 6.32
N THR A 255 -20.24 6.98 6.10
CA THR A 255 -20.59 5.57 5.83
C THR A 255 -21.18 4.83 7.02
N ARG A 256 -20.96 5.31 8.25
CA ARG A 256 -21.58 4.75 9.45
C ARG A 256 -23.01 5.24 9.62
N ALA A 257 -23.27 6.49 9.24
CA ALA A 257 -24.62 7.08 9.25
C ALA A 257 -25.55 6.40 8.25
N ASP A 258 -25.09 6.18 7.01
CA ASP A 258 -25.80 5.36 6.02
C ASP A 258 -24.83 4.37 5.34
N PRO A 259 -24.79 3.11 5.82
CA PRO A 259 -23.94 2.06 5.23
C PRO A 259 -24.27 1.71 3.76
N ALA A 260 -25.47 2.04 3.28
CA ALA A 260 -25.89 1.79 1.90
C ALA A 260 -25.54 2.95 0.95
N HIS A 261 -25.03 4.07 1.46
CA HIS A 261 -24.74 5.26 0.67
C HIS A 261 -23.49 5.07 -0.20
N GLN A 262 -23.69 4.93 -1.50
CA GLN A 262 -22.64 4.59 -2.46
C GLN A 262 -21.63 5.71 -2.63
N ARG A 263 -22.08 6.96 -2.72
CA ARG A 263 -21.18 8.12 -2.83
C ARG A 263 -20.30 8.31 -1.59
N ALA A 264 -20.83 8.08 -0.38
CA ALA A 264 -20.02 8.14 0.84
C ALA A 264 -18.94 7.04 0.86
N ALA A 265 -19.30 5.82 0.48
CA ALA A 265 -18.36 4.69 0.39
C ALA A 265 -17.26 4.93 -0.67
N ALA A 266 -17.63 5.42 -1.85
CA ALA A 266 -16.68 5.80 -2.89
C ALA A 266 -15.71 6.88 -2.38
N ARG A 267 -16.24 7.90 -1.73
CA ARG A 267 -15.43 9.01 -1.20
C ARG A 267 -14.43 8.56 -0.13
N LEU A 268 -14.86 7.68 0.77
CA LEU A 268 -13.98 7.07 1.77
C LEU A 268 -12.83 6.29 1.12
N ASN A 269 -13.09 5.54 0.04
CA ASN A 269 -12.07 4.78 -0.66
C ASN A 269 -11.04 5.68 -1.37
N GLU A 270 -11.52 6.75 -2.01
CA GLU A 270 -10.66 7.77 -2.62
C GLU A 270 -9.72 8.41 -1.58
N LEU A 271 -10.26 8.86 -0.45
CA LEU A 271 -9.49 9.49 0.62
C LEU A 271 -8.49 8.52 1.26
N ARG A 272 -8.85 7.24 1.47
CA ARG A 272 -7.91 6.21 1.95
C ARG A 272 -6.77 6.00 0.98
N THR A 273 -7.06 5.96 -0.32
CA THR A 273 -6.03 5.83 -1.36
C THR A 273 -5.09 7.03 -1.36
N ALA A 274 -5.63 8.24 -1.23
CA ALA A 274 -4.85 9.46 -1.13
C ALA A 274 -3.97 9.47 0.13
N LEU A 275 -4.51 9.09 1.29
CA LEU A 275 -3.77 9.00 2.56
C LEU A 275 -2.62 8.00 2.47
N THR A 276 -2.86 6.79 1.93
CA THR A 276 -1.80 5.79 1.73
C THR A 276 -0.69 6.31 0.83
N ARG A 277 -1.03 7.03 -0.25
CA ARG A 277 -0.04 7.65 -1.15
C ARG A 277 0.76 8.75 -0.44
N GLN A 278 0.11 9.60 0.35
CA GLN A 278 0.80 10.62 1.14
C GLN A 278 1.77 9.98 2.14
N GLN A 279 1.31 9.00 2.92
CA GLN A 279 2.16 8.28 3.89
C GLN A 279 3.34 7.58 3.23
N PHE A 280 3.15 7.04 2.02
CA PHE A 280 4.22 6.47 1.22
C PHE A 280 5.27 7.53 0.86
N THR A 281 4.84 8.68 0.33
CA THR A 281 5.74 9.80 -0.01
C THR A 281 6.47 10.34 1.21
N ASP A 282 5.79 10.47 2.35
CA ASP A 282 6.37 10.93 3.61
C ASP A 282 7.43 9.96 4.12
N ALA A 283 7.14 8.66 4.10
CA ALA A 283 8.09 7.61 4.48
C ALA A 283 9.32 7.59 3.55
N MET A 284 9.13 7.70 2.22
CA MET A 284 10.25 7.79 1.28
C MET A 284 11.11 9.03 1.55
N THR A 285 10.47 10.19 1.78
CA THR A 285 11.17 11.46 2.09
C THR A 285 11.95 11.35 3.40
N ALA A 286 11.34 10.81 4.45
CA ALA A 286 12.00 10.58 5.73
C ALA A 286 13.18 9.59 5.59
N GLY A 287 13.03 8.54 4.77
CA GLY A 287 14.08 7.59 4.47
C GLY A 287 15.31 8.23 3.83
N TYR A 288 15.11 9.03 2.77
CA TYR A 288 16.20 9.77 2.12
C TYR A 288 16.84 10.80 3.06
N GLY A 289 16.03 11.50 3.87
CA GLY A 289 16.55 12.42 4.90
C GLY A 289 17.44 11.71 5.93
N ALA A 290 17.01 10.55 6.42
CA ALA A 290 17.79 9.74 7.35
C ALA A 290 19.08 9.19 6.70
N MET A 291 19.03 8.79 5.43
CA MET A 291 20.20 8.34 4.68
C MET A 291 21.23 9.46 4.53
N GLY A 292 20.80 10.68 4.18
CA GLY A 292 21.65 11.86 4.12
C GLY A 292 22.29 12.21 5.47
N ALA A 293 21.57 11.98 6.57
CA ALA A 293 22.08 12.14 7.93
C ALA A 293 22.95 10.95 8.42
N LYS A 294 23.23 9.96 7.56
CA LYS A 294 23.94 8.71 7.90
C LYS A 294 23.25 7.86 8.99
N ALA A 295 21.97 8.10 9.24
CA ALA A 295 21.13 7.32 10.14
C ALA A 295 20.56 6.10 9.41
N PHE A 296 21.43 5.19 8.99
CA PHE A 296 21.10 4.11 8.05
C PHE A 296 19.98 3.18 8.54
N ASP A 297 19.95 2.85 9.83
CA ASP A 297 18.91 1.97 10.38
C ASP A 297 17.53 2.65 10.40
N ASN A 298 17.48 3.97 10.60
CA ASN A 298 16.23 4.71 10.49
C ASN A 298 15.78 4.80 9.02
N ALA A 299 16.70 5.08 8.10
CA ALA A 299 16.41 5.09 6.66
C ALA A 299 15.81 3.75 6.19
N GLU A 300 16.39 2.63 6.62
CA GLU A 300 15.90 1.30 6.34
C GLU A 300 14.47 1.08 6.85
N GLN A 301 14.19 1.50 8.09
CA GLN A 301 12.86 1.40 8.68
C GLN A 301 11.83 2.18 7.86
N GLN A 302 12.16 3.41 7.43
CA GLN A 302 11.27 4.25 6.63
C GLN A 302 11.00 3.66 5.24
N PHE A 303 12.03 3.20 4.51
CA PHE A 303 11.84 2.57 3.21
C PHE A 303 11.04 1.26 3.32
N ARG A 304 11.29 0.44 4.35
CA ARG A 304 10.48 -0.76 4.61
C ARG A 304 9.04 -0.43 5.00
N ALA A 305 8.80 0.68 5.70
CA ALA A 305 7.44 1.15 5.98
C ALA A 305 6.73 1.56 4.68
N ALA A 306 7.39 2.32 3.80
CA ALA A 306 6.88 2.67 2.48
C ALA A 306 6.53 1.42 1.64
N ALA A 307 7.40 0.40 1.64
CA ALA A 307 7.16 -0.87 0.93
C ALA A 307 5.92 -1.63 1.43
N LYS A 308 5.56 -1.47 2.72
CA LYS A 308 4.34 -2.08 3.29
C LYS A 308 3.07 -1.31 2.92
N LEU A 309 3.17 0.00 2.73
CA LEU A 309 2.03 0.85 2.36
C LEU A 309 1.58 0.59 0.92
N ILE A 310 2.52 0.42 -0.01
CA ILE A 310 2.24 0.11 -1.41
C ILE A 310 3.07 -1.12 -1.83
N PRO A 311 2.52 -2.34 -1.62
CA PRO A 311 3.20 -3.57 -2.03
C PRO A 311 3.46 -3.61 -3.54
N GLY A 312 4.69 -3.94 -3.94
CA GLY A 312 5.10 -4.02 -5.34
C GLY A 312 5.59 -2.70 -5.96
N ALA A 313 5.57 -1.59 -5.22
CA ALA A 313 6.21 -0.35 -5.65
C ALA A 313 7.74 -0.55 -5.81
N PRO A 314 8.36 -0.16 -6.93
CA PRO A 314 9.79 -0.37 -7.16
C PRO A 314 10.69 0.57 -6.34
N GLU A 315 10.20 1.76 -5.97
CA GLU A 315 10.99 2.83 -5.38
C GLU A 315 11.62 2.46 -4.02
N PRO A 316 10.89 1.86 -3.06
CA PRO A 316 11.50 1.45 -1.79
C PRO A 316 12.59 0.38 -1.97
N GLY A 317 12.42 -0.52 -2.94
CA GLY A 317 13.42 -1.54 -3.26
C GLY A 317 14.71 -0.95 -3.80
N ALA A 318 14.61 0.01 -4.73
CA ALA A 318 15.76 0.75 -5.24
C ALA A 318 16.45 1.56 -4.12
N ALA A 319 15.67 2.26 -3.29
CA ALA A 319 16.19 3.04 -2.18
C ALA A 319 16.94 2.19 -1.13
N LEU A 320 16.48 0.95 -0.87
CA LEU A 320 17.18 0.01 0.01
C LEU A 320 18.53 -0.45 -0.57
N ILE A 321 18.64 -0.60 -1.89
CA ILE A 321 19.92 -0.91 -2.55
C ILE A 321 20.89 0.27 -2.43
N GLU A 322 20.42 1.49 -2.71
CA GLU A 322 21.21 2.72 -2.54
C GLU A 322 21.66 2.89 -1.08
N LEU A 323 20.79 2.59 -0.12
CA LEU A 323 21.09 2.64 1.30
C LEU A 323 22.25 1.72 1.68
N GLU A 324 22.25 0.48 1.20
CA GLU A 324 23.31 -0.48 1.50
C GLU A 324 24.65 -0.08 0.86
N GLN A 325 24.61 0.52 -0.34
CA GLN A 325 25.81 1.12 -0.95
C GLN A 325 26.35 2.27 -0.11
N ALA A 326 25.49 3.17 0.35
CA ALA A 326 25.87 4.30 1.20
C ALA A 326 26.43 3.84 2.56
N ARG A 327 25.81 2.83 3.18
CA ARG A 327 26.27 2.20 4.44
C ARG A 327 27.67 1.61 4.27
N THR A 328 27.88 0.88 3.17
CA THR A 328 29.18 0.28 2.82
C THR A 328 30.25 1.35 2.62
N GLN A 329 29.95 2.38 1.84
CA GLN A 329 30.87 3.48 1.59
C GLN A 329 31.24 4.23 2.88
N ASN A 330 30.27 4.53 3.74
CA ASN A 330 30.54 5.19 5.02
C ASN A 330 31.40 4.33 5.96
N THR A 331 31.19 3.00 5.96
CA THR A 331 32.01 2.06 6.73
C THR A 331 33.46 2.06 6.24
N LEU A 332 33.67 1.99 4.92
CA LEU A 332 35.01 2.05 4.31
C LEU A 332 35.74 3.36 4.63
N LEU A 333 35.04 4.50 4.55
CA LEU A 333 35.61 5.79 4.93
C LEU A 333 36.02 5.83 6.41
N GLY A 334 35.18 5.30 7.30
CA GLY A 334 35.48 5.19 8.73
C GLY A 334 36.70 4.30 9.01
N LEU A 335 36.81 3.14 8.35
CA LEU A 335 37.97 2.26 8.47
C LEU A 335 39.26 2.94 8.00
N ARG A 336 39.20 3.69 6.90
CA ARG A 336 40.33 4.49 6.41
C ARG A 336 40.79 5.53 7.44
N GLU A 337 39.86 6.31 7.96
CA GLU A 337 40.16 7.35 8.96
C GLU A 337 40.74 6.75 10.24
N GLN A 338 40.15 5.68 10.76
CA GLN A 338 40.66 4.97 11.95
C GLN A 338 42.03 4.34 11.69
N GLY A 339 42.26 3.74 10.51
CA GLY A 339 43.54 3.15 10.14
C GLY A 339 44.66 4.20 10.09
N THR A 340 44.41 5.34 9.43
CA THR A 340 45.38 6.45 9.39
C THR A 340 45.60 7.11 10.75
N GLN A 341 44.61 7.10 11.64
CA GLN A 341 44.80 7.54 13.02
C GLN A 341 45.67 6.55 13.80
N ALA A 342 45.45 5.24 13.65
CA ALA A 342 46.27 4.20 14.27
C ALA A 342 47.73 4.26 13.78
N GLU A 343 47.98 4.49 12.49
CA GLU A 343 49.33 4.75 11.96
C GLU A 343 49.99 5.96 12.65
N ARG A 344 49.27 7.08 12.78
CA ARG A 344 49.78 8.31 13.45
C ARG A 344 50.08 8.11 14.92
N GLU A 345 49.37 7.21 15.58
CA GLU A 345 49.58 6.85 16.99
C GLU A 345 50.57 5.68 17.17
N GLU A 346 51.21 5.22 16.09
CA GLU A 346 52.12 4.07 16.07
C GLU A 346 51.46 2.76 16.58
N ARG A 347 50.13 2.66 16.47
CA ARG A 347 49.35 1.43 16.74
C ARG A 347 49.29 0.57 15.48
N TRP A 348 50.45 0.08 15.06
CA TRP A 348 50.63 -0.55 13.75
C TRP A 348 49.80 -1.82 13.55
N ALA A 349 49.72 -2.69 14.57
CA ALA A 349 48.89 -3.91 14.49
C ALA A 349 47.38 -3.57 14.33
N ASP A 350 46.89 -2.54 15.03
CA ASP A 350 45.51 -2.07 14.88
C ASP A 350 45.26 -1.51 13.48
N ALA A 351 46.22 -0.75 12.94
CA ALA A 351 46.12 -0.21 11.57
C ALA A 351 46.02 -1.33 10.53
N VAL A 352 46.88 -2.36 10.62
CA VAL A 352 46.81 -3.55 9.76
C VAL A 352 45.43 -4.20 9.85
N GLY A 353 44.91 -4.42 11.07
CA GLY A 353 43.59 -5.01 11.27
C GLY A 353 42.45 -4.17 10.69
N LEU A 354 42.53 -2.83 10.76
CA LEU A 354 41.54 -1.93 10.18
C LEU A 354 41.55 -1.95 8.65
N TYR A 355 42.74 -2.00 8.03
CA TYR A 355 42.84 -2.12 6.58
C TYR A 355 42.41 -3.51 6.09
N GLN A 356 42.74 -4.58 6.80
CA GLN A 356 42.26 -5.93 6.49
C GLN A 356 40.72 -6.01 6.53
N LYS A 357 40.08 -5.41 7.54
CA LYS A 357 38.60 -5.30 7.57
C LYS A 357 38.02 -4.56 6.36
N ALA A 358 38.72 -3.54 5.85
CA ALA A 358 38.28 -2.86 4.62
C ALA A 358 38.42 -3.77 3.39
N LEU A 359 39.46 -4.61 3.33
CA LEU A 359 39.65 -5.60 2.26
C LEU A 359 38.67 -6.78 2.32
N GLU A 360 38.16 -7.11 3.51
CA GLU A 360 37.06 -8.07 3.65
C GLU A 360 35.75 -7.55 3.03
N ILE A 361 35.54 -6.22 3.03
CA ILE A 361 34.40 -5.58 2.37
C ILE A 361 34.63 -5.51 0.86
N ASP A 362 35.80 -5.01 0.43
CA ASP A 362 36.20 -4.94 -0.97
C ASP A 362 37.71 -5.16 -1.12
N ALA A 363 38.10 -6.29 -1.71
CA ALA A 363 39.49 -6.67 -1.89
C ALA A 363 40.27 -5.76 -2.85
N LEU A 364 39.60 -4.95 -3.67
CA LEU A 364 40.23 -4.02 -4.61
C LEU A 364 40.45 -2.62 -4.03
N MET A 365 40.16 -2.42 -2.74
CA MET A 365 40.24 -1.13 -2.09
C MET A 365 41.69 -0.63 -1.95
N LEU A 366 42.09 0.31 -2.81
CA LEU A 366 43.48 0.79 -2.92
C LEU A 366 44.04 1.35 -1.60
N PHE A 367 43.27 2.15 -0.86
CA PHE A 367 43.78 2.72 0.40
C PHE A 367 44.11 1.63 1.42
N ALA A 368 43.40 0.51 1.37
CA ALA A 368 43.55 -0.58 2.31
C ALA A 368 44.71 -1.49 1.91
N THR A 369 44.87 -1.81 0.61
CA THR A 369 46.04 -2.56 0.13
C THR A 369 47.34 -1.79 0.38
N GLU A 370 47.37 -0.49 0.08
CA GLU A 370 48.51 0.38 0.39
C GLU A 370 48.73 0.54 1.90
N GLY A 371 47.65 0.64 2.68
CA GLY A 371 47.69 0.72 4.14
C GLY A 371 48.34 -0.50 4.77
N VAL A 372 47.93 -1.72 4.37
CA VAL A 372 48.59 -2.96 4.81
C VAL A 372 50.06 -2.96 4.44
N ALA A 373 50.41 -2.63 3.18
CA ALA A 373 51.79 -2.62 2.72
C ALA A 373 52.70 -1.67 3.52
N ARG A 374 52.15 -0.55 4.02
CA ARG A 374 52.88 0.39 4.90
C ARG A 374 52.92 -0.07 6.35
N ALA A 375 51.79 -0.54 6.90
CA ALA A 375 51.64 -0.80 8.32
C ALA A 375 52.19 -2.17 8.76
N GLU A 376 52.18 -3.18 7.88
CA GLU A 376 52.59 -4.55 8.22
C GLU A 376 54.07 -4.68 8.59
N PRO A 377 55.05 -4.11 7.83
CA PRO A 377 56.45 -4.10 8.25
C PRO A 377 56.67 -3.37 9.58
N ARG A 378 55.88 -2.31 9.83
CA ARG A 378 55.94 -1.54 11.07
C ARG A 378 55.38 -2.32 12.25
N ALA A 379 54.32 -3.10 12.04
CA ALA A 379 53.73 -3.97 13.06
C ALA A 379 54.65 -5.15 13.43
N ASP A 380 55.34 -5.74 12.45
CA ASP A 380 56.35 -6.76 12.71
C ASP A 380 57.53 -6.19 13.53
N LEU A 381 58.06 -5.04 13.12
CA LEU A 381 59.13 -4.37 13.84
C LEU A 381 58.71 -3.98 15.27
N ASP A 382 57.52 -3.42 15.45
CA ASP A 382 56.93 -3.09 16.75
C ASP A 382 56.89 -4.32 17.67
N THR A 383 56.43 -5.45 17.14
CA THR A 383 56.36 -6.73 17.86
C THR A 383 57.75 -7.23 18.26
N ARG A 384 58.72 -7.17 17.35
CA ARG A 384 60.11 -7.60 17.63
C ARG A 384 60.76 -6.72 18.70
N LEU A 385 60.60 -5.40 18.62
CA LEU A 385 61.13 -4.45 19.59
C LEU A 385 60.47 -4.61 20.97
N GLU A 386 59.15 -4.83 21.03
CA GLU A 386 58.45 -5.05 22.30
C GLU A 386 58.84 -6.39 22.96
N THR A 387 59.16 -7.40 22.15
CA THR A 387 59.56 -8.73 22.64
C THR A 387 60.99 -8.76 23.16
N MET A 388 61.88 -7.92 22.62
CA MET A 388 63.31 -7.94 22.93
C MET A 388 63.63 -7.79 24.44
N PRO A 389 63.05 -6.83 25.20
CA PRO A 389 63.27 -6.75 26.65
C PRO A 389 62.73 -7.96 27.43
N LYS A 390 61.64 -8.58 26.95
CA LYS A 390 61.01 -9.76 27.57
C LYS A 390 61.89 -11.01 27.42
N GLU A 391 62.70 -11.08 26.37
CA GLU A 391 63.58 -12.21 26.05
C GLU A 391 65.07 -11.91 26.29
N ARG A 392 65.39 -10.90 27.12
CA ARG A 392 66.76 -10.43 27.35
C ARG A 392 67.78 -11.54 27.68
N ASP A 393 67.38 -12.57 28.44
CA ASP A 393 68.29 -13.66 28.85
C ASP A 393 68.71 -14.57 27.70
N ARG A 394 67.95 -14.57 26.59
CA ARG A 394 68.26 -15.34 25.38
C ARG A 394 69.36 -14.70 24.53
N LEU A 395 69.66 -13.42 24.76
CA LEU A 395 70.67 -12.66 24.02
C LEU A 395 72.11 -13.15 24.26
N ILE A 396 72.31 -14.09 25.19
CA ILE A 396 73.57 -14.83 25.31
C ILE A 396 73.91 -15.65 24.05
N ASP A 397 72.90 -16.15 23.31
CA ASP A 397 73.11 -16.81 22.02
C ASP A 397 73.50 -15.76 20.97
N ALA A 398 74.67 -15.93 20.36
CA ALA A 398 75.22 -14.98 19.39
C ALA A 398 74.30 -14.71 18.19
N ARG A 399 73.46 -15.68 17.79
CA ARG A 399 72.51 -15.50 16.69
C ARG A 399 71.36 -14.60 17.10
N ILE A 400 70.84 -14.77 18.33
CA ILE A 400 69.75 -13.96 18.88
C ILE A 400 70.26 -12.54 19.15
N MET A 401 71.49 -12.39 19.68
CA MET A 401 72.15 -11.09 19.83
C MET A 401 72.24 -10.33 18.50
N ARG A 402 72.73 -11.00 17.44
CA ARG A 402 72.84 -10.38 16.11
C ARG A 402 71.48 -9.98 15.54
N LEU A 403 70.46 -10.83 15.65
CA LEU A 403 69.10 -10.50 15.20
C LEU A 403 68.52 -9.29 15.96
N ALA A 404 68.78 -9.19 17.26
CA ALA A 404 68.36 -8.05 18.06
C ALA A 404 69.09 -6.76 17.65
N GLN A 405 70.38 -6.83 17.34
CA GLN A 405 71.15 -5.71 16.79
C GLN A 405 70.63 -5.28 15.41
N GLU A 406 70.31 -6.24 14.53
CA GLU A 406 69.71 -5.98 13.21
C GLU A 406 68.32 -5.33 13.36
N THR A 407 67.50 -5.78 14.31
CA THR A 407 66.18 -5.19 14.60
C THR A 407 66.29 -3.74 15.10
N LEU A 408 67.26 -3.45 16.00
CA LEU A 408 67.51 -2.06 16.43
C LEU A 408 68.02 -1.20 15.26
N ALA A 409 68.92 -1.72 14.44
CA ALA A 409 69.44 -0.99 13.27
C ALA A 409 68.33 -0.69 12.25
N GLU A 410 67.41 -1.63 12.03
CA GLU A 410 66.22 -1.41 11.22
C GLU A 410 65.36 -0.29 11.80
N ALA A 411 65.08 -0.32 13.11
CA ALA A 411 64.35 0.73 13.82
C ALA A 411 65.00 2.12 13.70
N GLU A 412 66.33 2.18 13.82
CA GLU A 412 67.13 3.40 13.68
C GLU A 412 67.16 3.97 12.26
N ALA A 413 66.90 3.13 11.25
CA ALA A 413 66.83 3.56 9.86
C ALA A 413 65.52 4.25 9.49
N ILE A 414 64.49 4.19 10.35
CA ILE A 414 63.22 4.88 10.12
C ILE A 414 63.38 6.38 10.40
N PRO A 415 63.09 7.25 9.42
CA PRO A 415 63.15 8.69 9.61
C PRO A 415 62.01 9.15 10.54
N ASP A 416 62.30 10.17 11.34
CA ASP A 416 61.35 10.85 12.23
C ASP A 416 60.49 9.89 13.09
N PRO A 417 61.12 9.01 13.90
CA PRO A 417 60.39 8.03 14.70
C PRO A 417 59.46 8.74 15.70
N GLY A 418 58.24 8.22 15.86
CA GLY A 418 57.30 8.73 16.83
C GLY A 418 57.69 8.35 18.27
N PRO A 419 56.93 8.83 19.27
CA PRO A 419 57.27 8.64 20.68
C PRO A 419 57.33 7.16 21.11
N ARG A 420 56.48 6.29 20.56
CA ARG A 420 56.47 4.86 20.88
C ARG A 420 57.70 4.18 20.30
N LEU A 421 58.01 4.44 19.03
CA LEU A 421 59.22 3.87 18.42
C LEU A 421 60.49 4.38 19.13
N GLN A 422 60.56 5.66 19.49
CA GLN A 422 61.69 6.20 20.27
C GLN A 422 61.86 5.50 21.62
N ALA A 423 60.76 5.25 22.33
CA ALA A 423 60.77 4.51 23.60
C ALA A 423 61.24 3.06 23.41
N GLN A 424 60.75 2.39 22.36
CA GLN A 424 61.17 1.04 21.99
C GLN A 424 62.65 0.95 21.63
N MET A 425 63.16 1.90 20.84
CA MET A 425 64.58 1.99 20.50
C MET A 425 65.44 2.19 21.75
N THR A 426 64.99 3.01 22.70
CA THR A 426 65.68 3.21 23.98
C THR A 426 65.72 1.91 24.79
N ALA A 427 64.57 1.25 24.96
CA ALA A 427 64.49 -0.03 25.67
C ALA A 427 65.34 -1.13 25.00
N ALA A 428 65.38 -1.16 23.67
CA ALA A 428 66.20 -2.08 22.90
C ALA A 428 67.70 -1.81 23.11
N ARG A 429 68.15 -0.55 23.08
CA ARG A 429 69.53 -0.18 23.40
C ARG A 429 69.93 -0.58 24.80
N ASP A 430 69.08 -0.30 25.79
CA ASP A 430 69.32 -0.68 27.18
C ASP A 430 69.41 -2.20 27.36
N THR A 431 68.53 -2.94 26.66
CA THR A 431 68.52 -4.41 26.67
C THR A 431 69.81 -4.98 26.05
N LEU A 432 70.27 -4.43 24.93
CA LEU A 432 71.51 -4.83 24.27
C LEU A 432 72.75 -4.46 25.11
N ALA A 433 72.77 -3.27 25.72
CA ALA A 433 73.84 -2.84 26.61
C ALA A 433 73.93 -3.76 27.83
N TYR A 434 72.80 -4.08 28.47
CA TYR A 434 72.71 -5.06 29.55
C TYR A 434 73.29 -6.41 29.12
N ALA A 435 72.81 -6.97 28.02
CA ALA A 435 73.22 -8.31 27.57
C ALA A 435 74.67 -8.39 27.06
N SER A 436 75.27 -7.27 26.64
CA SER A 436 76.65 -7.23 26.12
C SER A 436 77.71 -6.86 27.16
N THR A 437 77.32 -6.28 28.31
CA THR A 437 78.24 -5.85 29.37
C THR A 437 78.75 -7.06 30.16
N PRO A 438 80.06 -7.40 30.07
CA PRO A 438 80.60 -8.53 30.82
C PRO A 438 80.59 -8.26 32.33
N VAL A 439 80.23 -9.27 33.12
CA VAL A 439 80.14 -9.25 34.58
C VAL A 439 81.17 -10.21 35.16
N ALA A 440 81.89 -9.76 36.19
CA ALA A 440 82.83 -10.61 36.91
C ALA A 440 82.07 -11.64 37.76
N VAL A 441 82.44 -12.92 37.61
CA VAL A 441 81.87 -14.06 38.32
C VAL A 441 82.98 -14.86 38.97
N THR A 442 82.94 -15.00 40.29
CA THR A 442 83.95 -15.77 41.03
C THR A 442 83.50 -17.22 41.20
N MET A 443 84.24 -18.15 40.62
CA MET A 443 84.05 -19.60 40.78
C MET A 443 84.92 -20.10 41.93
N ILE A 444 84.33 -20.80 42.89
CA ILE A 444 85.02 -21.30 44.09
C ILE A 444 84.89 -22.83 44.17
N SER A 445 85.98 -23.52 44.45
CA SER A 445 86.00 -24.99 44.57
C SER A 445 87.05 -25.49 45.56
N ASP A 446 87.22 -26.81 45.67
CA ASP A 446 88.10 -27.49 46.64
C ASP A 446 89.50 -27.82 46.10
N GLY A 447 89.82 -27.37 44.88
CA GLY A 447 91.09 -27.68 44.20
C GLY A 447 91.19 -29.12 43.67
N LEU A 448 90.17 -29.96 43.86
CA LEU A 448 90.16 -31.38 43.47
C LEU A 448 89.03 -31.71 42.48
N THR A 449 87.94 -30.95 42.52
CA THR A 449 86.81 -31.09 41.59
C THR A 449 87.17 -30.46 40.23
N ASP A 450 87.04 -31.22 39.15
CA ASP A 450 87.23 -30.72 37.78
C ASP A 450 85.95 -30.07 37.28
N ILE A 451 86.01 -28.75 37.04
CA ILE A 451 84.83 -27.95 36.71
C ILE A 451 84.78 -27.65 35.21
N THR A 452 83.61 -27.89 34.63
CA THR A 452 83.26 -27.43 33.28
C THR A 452 82.07 -26.48 33.33
N LEU A 453 82.26 -25.27 32.80
CA LEU A 453 81.16 -24.33 32.56
C LEU A 453 80.58 -24.62 31.18
N LEU A 454 79.36 -25.16 31.15
CA LEU A 454 78.75 -25.66 29.91
C LEU A 454 78.64 -24.54 28.87
N ARG A 455 78.97 -24.87 27.61
CA ARG A 455 78.95 -23.97 26.44
C ARG A 455 79.89 -22.76 26.53
N VAL A 456 80.73 -22.67 27.55
CA VAL A 456 81.71 -21.58 27.72
C VAL A 456 83.13 -22.12 27.67
N LYS A 457 83.54 -22.89 28.69
CA LYS A 457 84.94 -23.36 28.84
C LYS A 457 85.04 -24.44 29.92
N ARG A 458 86.00 -25.37 29.77
CA ARG A 458 86.46 -26.23 30.87
C ARG A 458 87.48 -25.47 31.73
N LEU A 459 87.18 -25.34 33.01
CA LEU A 459 88.00 -24.58 33.96
C LEU A 459 89.10 -25.45 34.59
N GLY A 460 88.88 -26.76 34.67
CA GLY A 460 89.81 -27.69 35.34
C GLY A 460 89.62 -27.66 36.86
N THR A 461 90.65 -28.06 37.59
CA THR A 461 90.70 -27.95 39.05
C THR A 461 91.15 -26.55 39.46
N LEU A 462 90.42 -25.94 40.39
CA LEU A 462 90.70 -24.58 40.88
C LEU A 462 90.31 -24.45 42.36
N ALA A 463 90.96 -23.55 43.08
CA ALA A 463 90.48 -23.13 44.41
C ALA A 463 89.54 -21.92 44.28
N GLU A 464 89.98 -20.93 43.51
CA GLU A 464 89.21 -19.72 43.19
C GLU A 464 89.62 -19.24 41.79
N GLN A 465 88.66 -18.86 40.95
CA GLN A 465 88.91 -18.26 39.65
C GLN A 465 87.80 -17.28 39.27
N THR A 466 88.18 -16.04 38.96
CA THR A 466 87.25 -15.05 38.41
C THR A 466 87.14 -15.17 36.90
N LEU A 467 85.91 -15.21 36.41
CA LEU A 467 85.54 -15.27 34.99
C LEU A 467 84.79 -13.99 34.61
N SER A 468 84.88 -13.61 33.34
CA SER A 468 84.05 -12.55 32.77
C SER A 468 82.97 -13.19 31.92
N LEU A 469 81.73 -13.14 32.39
CA LEU A 469 80.56 -13.76 31.75
C LEU A 469 79.53 -12.67 31.43
N ARG A 470 78.83 -12.81 30.30
CA ARG A 470 77.69 -11.93 30.01
C ARG A 470 76.52 -12.25 30.94
N PRO A 471 75.58 -11.33 31.17
CA PRO A 471 74.38 -11.64 31.91
C PRO A 471 73.59 -12.77 31.27
N GLY A 472 73.03 -13.65 32.10
CA GLY A 472 72.27 -14.79 31.65
C GLY A 472 72.43 -16.00 32.56
N VAL A 473 71.86 -17.13 32.12
CA VAL A 473 71.79 -18.34 32.92
C VAL A 473 72.84 -19.35 32.48
N TYR A 474 73.67 -19.78 33.42
CA TYR A 474 74.77 -20.69 33.20
C TYR A 474 74.58 -21.99 33.98
N THR A 475 75.34 -23.01 33.60
CA THR A 475 75.39 -24.28 34.31
C THR A 475 76.84 -24.73 34.42
N ALA A 476 77.32 -24.86 35.65
CA ALA A 476 78.59 -25.49 35.96
C ALA A 476 78.37 -26.96 36.32
N VAL A 477 79.27 -27.82 35.84
CA VAL A 477 79.32 -29.23 36.18
C VAL A 477 80.66 -29.53 36.83
N GLY A 478 80.63 -30.08 38.04
CA GLY A 478 81.80 -30.59 38.74
C GLY A 478 81.85 -32.11 38.65
N ILE A 479 83.03 -32.65 38.30
CA ILE A 479 83.30 -34.09 38.22
C ILE A 479 84.52 -34.39 39.08
N ARG A 480 84.44 -35.44 39.90
CA ARG A 480 85.56 -35.90 40.73
C ARG A 480 85.52 -37.42 40.88
N ASN A 481 86.63 -38.09 40.59
CA ASN A 481 86.71 -39.55 40.69
C ASN A 481 86.39 -40.03 42.12
N GLY A 482 85.45 -40.97 42.24
CA GLY A 482 84.97 -41.50 43.52
C GLY A 482 83.87 -40.67 44.20
N TYR A 483 83.35 -39.63 43.55
CA TYR A 483 82.29 -38.75 44.05
C TYR A 483 81.19 -38.56 43.02
N ARG A 484 79.96 -38.30 43.48
CA ARG A 484 78.81 -37.99 42.63
C ARG A 484 79.01 -36.64 41.95
N ASP A 485 78.73 -36.58 40.64
CA ASP A 485 78.79 -35.34 39.86
C ASP A 485 77.78 -34.31 40.36
N VAL A 486 78.17 -33.03 40.33
CA VAL A 486 77.31 -31.91 40.77
C VAL A 486 77.03 -31.00 39.58
N ARG A 487 75.77 -30.60 39.42
CA ARG A 487 75.32 -29.65 38.38
C ARG A 487 74.64 -28.45 39.04
N ILE A 488 75.24 -27.27 38.88
CA ILE A 488 74.76 -26.03 39.49
C ILE A 488 74.33 -25.06 38.40
N LYS A 489 73.04 -24.72 38.41
CA LYS A 489 72.47 -23.68 37.55
C LYS A 489 72.49 -22.36 38.32
N PHE A 490 73.06 -21.33 37.73
CA PHE A 490 73.14 -20.00 38.35
C PHE A 490 72.88 -18.92 37.30
N GLU A 491 72.44 -17.76 37.76
CA GLU A 491 72.18 -16.61 36.92
C GLU A 491 73.25 -15.54 37.20
N VAL A 492 73.76 -14.95 36.13
CA VAL A 492 74.71 -13.84 36.17
C VAL A 492 73.93 -12.57 35.91
N ARG A 493 73.95 -11.64 36.88
CA ARG A 493 73.32 -10.33 36.76
C ARG A 493 74.34 -9.22 37.03
N PRO A 494 74.26 -8.08 36.32
CA PRO A 494 74.94 -6.85 36.71
C PRO A 494 74.53 -6.43 38.13
N ASP A 495 75.43 -5.72 38.81
CA ASP A 495 75.20 -5.12 40.14
C ASP A 495 74.84 -6.10 41.27
N GLN A 496 75.17 -7.38 41.10
CA GLN A 496 75.08 -8.41 42.14
C GLN A 496 76.42 -9.11 42.35
N ALA A 497 76.67 -9.59 43.56
CA ALA A 497 77.83 -10.43 43.84
C ALA A 497 77.61 -11.81 43.20
N ASN A 498 78.25 -12.06 42.05
CA ASN A 498 78.14 -13.33 41.35
C ASN A 498 79.26 -14.28 41.84
N ALA A 499 79.04 -14.98 42.95
CA ALA A 499 79.93 -16.03 43.44
C ALA A 499 79.23 -17.39 43.37
N VAL A 500 79.91 -18.39 42.82
CA VAL A 500 79.35 -19.74 42.62
C VAL A 500 80.32 -20.78 43.14
N GLU A 501 79.87 -21.54 44.14
CA GLU A 501 80.63 -22.66 44.69
C GLU A 501 80.25 -23.96 43.97
N VAL A 502 81.24 -24.71 43.46
CA VAL A 502 81.03 -25.99 42.77
C VAL A 502 81.99 -27.03 43.35
N ARG A 503 81.47 -27.99 44.14
CA ARG A 503 82.27 -29.02 44.82
C ARG A 503 81.54 -30.36 44.86
N CYS A 504 82.24 -31.44 44.55
CA CYS A 504 81.73 -32.80 44.71
C CYS A 504 81.95 -33.29 46.15
N VAL A 505 80.89 -33.38 46.96
CA VAL A 505 80.97 -33.70 48.39
C VAL A 505 80.49 -35.11 48.76
N GLU A 506 79.67 -35.75 47.92
CA GLU A 506 79.08 -37.07 48.17
C GLU A 506 79.93 -38.16 47.49
N THR A 507 80.45 -39.11 48.26
CA THR A 507 81.22 -40.27 47.74
C THR A 507 80.28 -41.29 47.10
N ILE A 508 80.73 -41.94 46.02
CA ILE A 508 79.96 -43.00 45.31
C ILE A 508 80.03 -44.33 46.06
#